data_AF-A0A815XUA9-F1
#
_entry.id   AF-A0A815XUA9-F1
#
_cell.length_a   1.000
_cell.length_b   1.000
_cell.length_c   1.000
_cell.angle_alpha   90.00
_cell.angle_beta   90.00
_cell.angle_gamma   90.00
#
_symmetry.space_group_name_H-M   'P 1'
#
loop_
_entity.id
_entity.type
_entity.pdbx_description
1 polymer ?
#
loop_
_entity_poly.entity_id
_entity_poly.type
_entity_poly.pdbx_seq_one_letter_code
_entity_poly.pdbx_strand_id
1 'polypeptide(L)'
;MVEELWHNLDMMLTSKRLIEVAKSQGKHVPPSLHYTEKIGYDGAGSMSIYRSPHNPQVEPNIFSKMFTPLSLTSSLTHNILWKNETPNSSKTNRPLAIIAEKESDDLIEFINKTFEPKEDQLRKPGIQFDHYGIMYNVQIEIHRNMKDFKIRQMEYGDIKKSRNDYNTRKGLTSKPLSDGEQHFITITHQYINLTNWILKIM
;
A
#
# COMPACT_ATOMS: atom_id res chain seq x y z
N MET A 1 -18.18 -13.58 12.67
CA MET A 1 -17.89 -12.54 13.68
C MET A 1 -16.41 -12.55 14.13
N VAL A 2 -15.46 -12.96 13.27
CA VAL A 2 -14.00 -13.04 13.60
C VAL A 2 -13.14 -12.25 12.58
N GLU A 3 -13.77 -11.60 11.59
CA GLU A 3 -13.08 -10.93 10.48
C GLU A 3 -12.87 -9.41 10.70
N GLU A 4 -13.38 -8.86 11.80
CA GLU A 4 -13.39 -7.41 12.09
C GLU A 4 -12.06 -6.86 12.64
N LEU A 5 -11.08 -7.71 12.98
CA LEU A 5 -9.98 -7.32 13.88
C LEU A 5 -8.58 -7.23 13.26
N TRP A 6 -8.32 -7.85 12.10
CA TRP A 6 -6.94 -8.08 11.65
C TRP A 6 -6.18 -6.79 11.28
N HIS A 7 -6.76 -5.96 10.40
CA HIS A 7 -6.11 -4.72 9.97
C HIS A 7 -5.96 -3.74 11.16
N ASN A 8 -6.99 -3.62 11.99
CA ASN A 8 -6.97 -2.75 13.18
C ASN A 8 -5.88 -3.19 14.17
N LEU A 9 -5.68 -4.50 14.34
CA LEU A 9 -4.68 -5.07 15.23
C LEU A 9 -3.26 -4.80 14.71
N ASP A 10 -2.99 -5.08 13.43
CA ASP A 10 -1.68 -4.84 12.82
C ASP A 10 -1.31 -3.36 12.87
N MET A 11 -2.31 -2.50 12.66
CA MET A 11 -2.14 -1.06 12.75
C MET A 11 -1.85 -0.59 14.16
N MET A 12 -2.66 -1.01 15.12
CA MET A 12 -2.43 -0.70 16.53
C MET A 12 -1.04 -1.18 16.99
N LEU A 13 -0.65 -2.41 16.62
CA LEU A 13 0.65 -2.97 16.97
C LEU A 13 1.80 -2.17 16.35
N THR A 14 1.65 -1.79 15.07
CA THR A 14 2.64 -0.96 14.38
C THR A 14 2.74 0.41 15.03
N SER A 15 1.63 1.10 15.30
CA SER A 15 1.63 2.40 15.99
C SER A 15 2.27 2.32 17.37
N LYS A 16 1.95 1.30 18.19
CA LYS A 16 2.59 1.06 19.49
C LYS A 16 4.10 0.94 19.35
N ARG A 17 4.57 0.14 18.38
CA ARG A 17 6.01 -0.04 18.16
C ARG A 17 6.69 1.25 17.72
N LEU A 18 6.05 2.06 16.87
CA LEU A 18 6.59 3.35 16.45
C LEU A 18 6.66 4.37 17.60
N ILE A 19 5.67 4.35 18.49
CA ILE A 19 5.67 5.16 19.73
C ILE A 19 6.86 4.77 20.61
N GLU A 20 7.10 3.47 20.81
CA GLU A 20 8.25 2.97 21.58
C GLU A 20 9.58 3.43 20.97
N VAL A 21 9.72 3.33 19.64
CA VAL A 21 10.94 3.78 18.92
C VAL A 21 11.13 5.29 19.07
N ALA A 22 10.08 6.09 18.95
CA ALA A 22 10.18 7.54 19.14
C ALA A 22 10.57 7.89 20.59
N LYS A 23 9.99 7.22 21.58
CA LYS A 23 10.34 7.39 23.00
C LYS A 23 11.78 6.98 23.28
N SER A 24 12.27 5.88 22.71
CA SER A 24 13.67 5.44 22.90
C SER A 24 14.68 6.40 22.27
N GLN A 25 14.25 7.24 21.33
CA GLN A 25 15.05 8.33 20.75
C GLN A 25 14.95 9.64 21.57
N GLY A 26 14.35 9.61 22.76
CA GLY A 26 14.20 10.78 23.63
C GLY A 26 13.10 11.75 23.21
N LYS A 27 12.22 11.36 22.28
CA LYS A 27 11.12 12.23 21.83
C LYS A 27 9.93 12.14 22.78
N HIS A 28 9.35 13.29 23.13
CA HIS A 28 8.05 13.35 23.77
C HIS A 28 6.96 13.00 22.74
N VAL A 29 6.16 11.96 23.02
CA VAL A 29 5.10 11.48 22.13
C VAL A 29 3.74 11.85 22.74
N PRO A 30 3.03 12.84 22.18
CA PRO A 30 1.72 13.25 22.70
C PRO A 30 0.64 12.18 22.42
N PRO A 31 -0.49 12.20 23.14
CA PRO A 31 -1.57 11.24 22.93
C PRO A 31 -2.28 11.36 21.58
N SER A 32 -2.29 12.54 20.95
CA SER A 32 -2.94 12.77 19.66
C SER A 32 -1.91 12.71 18.53
N LEU A 33 -2.07 11.73 17.64
CA LEU A 33 -1.10 11.37 16.60
C LEU A 33 -1.75 11.27 15.23
N HIS A 34 -0.97 11.54 14.19
CA HIS A 34 -1.31 11.28 12.80
C HIS A 34 -0.30 10.28 12.23
N TYR A 35 -0.80 9.18 11.72
CA TYR A 35 -0.03 8.10 11.16
C TYR A 35 -0.31 8.00 9.66
N THR A 36 0.75 7.93 8.88
CA THR A 36 0.67 7.83 7.42
C THR A 36 1.32 6.55 6.96
N GLU A 37 0.68 5.88 6.01
CA GLU A 37 1.18 4.66 5.39
C GLU A 37 0.86 4.58 3.91
N LYS A 38 1.55 3.65 3.25
CA LYS A 38 1.16 3.21 1.91
C LYS A 38 0.80 1.73 1.92
N ILE A 39 -0.13 1.37 1.05
CA ILE A 39 -0.65 0.03 0.92
C ILE A 39 -0.74 -0.37 -0.55
N GLY A 40 -0.71 -1.67 -0.78
CA GLY A 40 -1.02 -2.26 -2.07
C GLY A 40 -0.78 -3.75 -2.05
N TYR A 41 -0.66 -4.33 -3.23
CA TYR A 41 -0.55 -5.76 -3.41
C TYR A 41 0.13 -6.08 -4.73
N ASP A 42 0.70 -7.28 -4.79
CA ASP A 42 1.46 -7.78 -5.93
C ASP A 42 1.35 -9.31 -6.01
N GLY A 43 1.37 -9.82 -7.24
CA GLY A 43 1.37 -11.23 -7.58
C GLY A 43 2.77 -11.73 -7.92
N ALA A 44 3.24 -12.75 -7.21
CA ALA A 44 4.50 -13.43 -7.48
C ALA A 44 4.24 -14.85 -7.99
N GLY A 45 4.79 -15.19 -9.16
CA GLY A 45 4.71 -16.53 -9.74
C GLY A 45 5.95 -17.39 -9.49
N SER A 46 5.91 -18.62 -9.98
CA SER A 46 7.03 -19.58 -9.95
C SER A 46 7.48 -19.97 -8.53
N MET A 47 6.54 -20.10 -7.61
CA MET A 47 6.78 -20.61 -6.26
C MET A 47 7.09 -22.11 -6.25
N SER A 48 7.70 -22.59 -5.17
CA SER A 48 7.88 -24.03 -4.98
C SER A 48 6.57 -24.66 -4.50
N ILE A 49 6.15 -25.75 -5.16
CA ILE A 49 4.98 -26.54 -4.73
C ILE A 49 5.44 -27.55 -3.69
N TYR A 50 4.90 -27.44 -2.48
CA TYR A 50 5.15 -28.43 -1.43
C TYR A 50 4.33 -29.70 -1.70
N ARG A 51 5.00 -30.85 -1.64
CA ARG A 51 4.36 -32.17 -1.71
C ARG A 51 3.61 -32.44 -0.41
N SER A 52 2.35 -32.02 -0.35
CA SER A 52 1.44 -32.35 0.74
C SER A 52 0.23 -33.09 0.16
N PRO A 53 -0.25 -34.17 0.80
CA PRO A 53 -1.40 -34.94 0.34
C PRO A 53 -2.71 -34.14 0.28
N HIS A 54 -2.73 -32.92 0.82
CA HIS A 54 -3.87 -32.02 0.82
C HIS A 54 -3.55 -30.67 0.17
N ASN A 55 -2.56 -30.61 -0.72
CA ASN A 55 -2.27 -29.39 -1.47
C ASN A 55 -3.12 -29.34 -2.74
N PRO A 56 -4.19 -28.53 -2.81
CA PRO A 56 -5.00 -28.39 -4.01
C PRO A 56 -4.33 -27.55 -5.10
N GLN A 57 -3.14 -26.97 -4.84
CA GLN A 57 -2.55 -25.99 -5.74
C GLN A 57 -2.14 -26.60 -7.10
N VAL A 58 -2.78 -26.10 -8.15
CA VAL A 58 -2.47 -26.38 -9.55
C VAL A 58 -1.42 -25.41 -10.09
N GLU A 59 -1.33 -24.19 -9.53
CA GLU A 59 -0.39 -23.14 -9.97
C GLU A 59 0.45 -22.60 -8.80
N PRO A 60 1.78 -22.46 -8.97
CA PRO A 60 2.68 -22.00 -7.92
C PRO A 60 2.72 -20.47 -7.83
N ASN A 61 1.63 -19.87 -7.40
CA ASN A 61 1.51 -18.42 -7.28
C ASN A 61 1.18 -17.99 -5.86
N ILE A 62 1.72 -16.84 -5.48
CA ILE A 62 1.38 -16.14 -4.25
C ILE A 62 0.97 -14.72 -4.62
N PHE A 63 -0.19 -14.32 -4.13
CA PHE A 63 -0.64 -12.95 -4.13
C PHE A 63 -0.50 -12.39 -2.72
N SER A 64 0.11 -11.22 -2.58
CA SER A 64 0.38 -10.62 -1.27
C SER A 64 -0.17 -9.21 -1.18
N LYS A 65 -0.92 -8.93 -0.11
CA LYS A 65 -1.34 -7.58 0.27
C LYS A 65 -0.47 -7.10 1.42
N MET A 66 0.13 -5.93 1.28
CA MET A 66 1.10 -5.40 2.22
C MET A 66 0.87 -3.90 2.45
N PHE A 67 1.24 -3.44 3.64
CA PHE A 67 1.38 -2.01 3.93
C PHE A 67 2.81 -1.67 4.35
N THR A 68 3.14 -0.39 4.33
CA THR A 68 4.40 0.15 4.81
C THR A 68 4.15 1.43 5.59
N PRO A 69 4.52 1.49 6.88
CA PRO A 69 4.47 2.72 7.65
C PRO A 69 5.42 3.76 7.03
N LEU A 70 4.94 4.98 6.85
CA LEU A 70 5.71 6.09 6.26
C LEU A 70 6.13 7.10 7.32
N SER A 71 5.21 7.52 8.19
CA SER A 71 5.51 8.48 9.25
C SER A 71 4.53 8.42 10.41
N LEU A 72 5.00 8.87 11.57
CA LEU A 72 4.20 9.19 12.73
C LEU A 72 4.46 10.65 13.11
N THR A 73 3.41 11.47 13.15
CA THR A 73 3.49 12.89 13.46
C THR A 73 2.57 13.23 14.64
N SER A 74 2.90 14.29 15.36
CA SER A 74 2.04 14.86 16.39
C SER A 74 0.89 15.61 15.73
N SER A 75 -0.37 15.29 16.06
CA SER A 75 -1.52 16.02 15.50
C SER A 75 -1.62 17.46 16.04
N LEU A 76 -1.04 17.71 17.22
CA LEU A 76 -1.06 19.03 17.88
C LEU A 76 0.00 19.98 17.34
N THR A 77 1.21 19.47 17.10
CA THR A 77 2.37 20.30 16.73
C THR A 77 2.83 20.09 15.30
N HIS A 78 2.29 19.09 14.60
CA HIS A 78 2.71 18.64 13.27
C HIS A 78 4.19 18.21 13.18
N ASN A 79 4.87 18.05 14.32
CA ASN A 79 6.25 17.58 14.35
C ASN A 79 6.33 16.10 14.00
N ILE A 80 7.35 15.74 13.21
CA ILE A 80 7.64 14.35 12.83
C ILE A 80 8.31 13.63 14.00
N LEU A 81 7.56 12.70 14.60
CA LEU A 81 8.04 11.87 15.70
C LEU A 81 8.83 10.67 15.18
N TRP A 82 8.40 10.11 14.05
CA TRP A 82 9.11 9.04 13.37
C TRP A 82 8.87 9.12 11.85
N LYS A 83 9.88 8.75 11.07
CA LYS A 83 9.82 8.68 9.61
C LYS A 83 10.56 7.44 9.13
N ASN A 84 10.02 6.79 8.12
CA ASN A 84 10.67 5.67 7.46
C ASN A 84 11.74 6.18 6.48
N GLU A 85 13.01 5.92 6.78
CA GLU A 85 14.14 6.29 5.92
C GLU A 85 14.26 5.41 4.66
N THR A 86 13.64 4.23 4.68
CA THR A 86 13.73 3.23 3.60
C THR A 86 12.35 2.68 3.24
N PRO A 87 11.41 3.51 2.75
CA PRO A 87 10.01 3.12 2.55
C PRO A 87 9.77 2.07 1.47
N ASN A 88 10.78 1.71 0.68
CA ASN A 88 10.70 0.64 -0.33
C ASN A 88 11.49 -0.61 0.10
N SER A 89 12.01 -0.66 1.34
CA SER A 89 12.71 -1.83 1.84
C SER A 89 11.74 -2.95 2.20
N SER A 90 12.05 -4.18 1.81
CA SER A 90 11.31 -5.37 2.25
C SER A 90 11.27 -5.52 3.77
N LYS A 91 12.25 -4.95 4.50
CA LYS A 91 12.29 -4.97 5.97
C LYS A 91 11.19 -4.14 6.63
N THR A 92 10.67 -3.13 5.93
CA THR A 92 9.62 -2.23 6.43
C THR A 92 8.23 -2.59 5.91
N ASN A 93 8.14 -3.46 4.91
CA ASN A 93 6.86 -3.98 4.42
C ASN A 93 6.27 -4.94 5.46
N ARG A 94 4.96 -4.82 5.68
CA ARG A 94 4.19 -5.65 6.61
C ARG A 94 3.10 -6.38 5.83
N PRO A 95 3.05 -7.72 5.87
CA PRO A 95 2.00 -8.48 5.21
C PRO A 95 0.67 -8.33 5.95
N LEU A 96 -0.40 -8.06 5.22
CA LEU A 96 -1.79 -8.11 5.70
C LEU A 96 -2.47 -9.41 5.28
N ALA A 97 -2.14 -9.88 4.06
CA ALA A 97 -2.66 -11.13 3.53
C ALA A 97 -1.63 -11.77 2.60
N ILE A 98 -1.58 -13.10 2.66
CA ILE A 98 -0.84 -13.94 1.73
C ILE A 98 -1.84 -14.96 1.22
N ILE A 99 -2.09 -14.95 -0.09
CA ILE A 99 -3.09 -15.78 -0.75
C ILE A 99 -2.36 -16.65 -1.76
N ALA A 100 -2.65 -17.93 -1.73
CA ALA A 100 -1.96 -18.94 -2.53
C ALA A 100 -2.68 -19.13 -3.89
N GLU A 101 -2.89 -18.02 -4.60
CA GLU A 101 -3.62 -17.96 -5.87
C GLU A 101 -2.89 -17.04 -6.87
N LYS A 102 -3.13 -17.26 -8.16
CA LYS A 102 -2.64 -16.38 -9.21
C LYS A 102 -3.46 -15.11 -9.28
N GLU A 103 -2.79 -14.00 -9.56
CA GLU A 103 -3.44 -12.72 -9.80
C GLU A 103 -4.45 -12.82 -10.95
N SER A 104 -5.69 -12.45 -10.66
CA SER A 104 -6.84 -12.41 -11.57
C SER A 104 -7.76 -11.25 -11.22
N ASP A 105 -8.66 -10.87 -12.15
CA ASP A 105 -9.64 -9.81 -11.91
C ASP A 105 -10.57 -10.16 -10.73
N ASP A 106 -11.03 -11.41 -10.65
CA ASP A 106 -11.87 -11.90 -9.55
C ASP A 106 -11.17 -11.79 -8.19
N LEU A 107 -9.87 -12.12 -8.14
CA LEU A 107 -9.07 -12.03 -6.91
C LEU A 107 -8.88 -10.56 -6.49
N ILE A 108 -8.61 -9.67 -7.45
CA ILE A 108 -8.49 -8.22 -7.18
C ILE A 108 -9.82 -7.67 -6.68
N GLU A 109 -10.94 -8.02 -7.30
CA GLU A 109 -12.27 -7.61 -6.87
C GLU A 109 -12.57 -8.11 -5.45
N PHE A 110 -12.26 -9.38 -5.15
CA PHE A 110 -12.41 -9.96 -3.82
C PHE A 110 -11.58 -9.20 -2.78
N ILE A 111 -10.31 -8.90 -3.07
CA ILE A 111 -9.43 -8.14 -2.18
C ILE A 111 -9.97 -6.74 -1.94
N ASN A 112 -10.39 -6.03 -2.99
CA ASN A 112 -10.89 -4.67 -2.85
C ASN A 112 -12.17 -4.65 -2.01
N LYS A 113 -13.13 -5.57 -2.28
CA LYS A 113 -14.35 -5.71 -1.47
C LYS A 113 -14.07 -6.07 0.00
N THR A 114 -13.02 -6.85 0.25
CA THR A 114 -12.70 -7.34 1.60
C THR A 114 -11.95 -6.30 2.44
N PHE A 115 -11.02 -5.56 1.83
CA PHE A 115 -10.09 -4.69 2.56
C PHE A 115 -10.41 -3.20 2.43
N GLU A 116 -10.78 -2.69 1.26
CA GLU A 116 -10.92 -1.23 1.05
C GLU A 116 -11.99 -0.59 1.95
N PRO A 117 -13.18 -1.19 2.15
CA PRO A 117 -14.16 -0.64 3.08
C PRO A 117 -13.62 -0.51 4.51
N LYS A 118 -12.79 -1.45 4.95
CA LYS A 118 -12.18 -1.45 6.28
C LYS A 118 -11.08 -0.41 6.40
N GLU A 119 -10.26 -0.27 5.36
CA GLU A 119 -9.27 0.80 5.25
C GLU A 119 -9.93 2.19 5.29
N ASP A 120 -11.07 2.36 4.61
CA ASP A 120 -11.80 3.63 4.62
C ASP A 120 -12.43 3.93 5.99
N GLN A 121 -12.93 2.90 6.69
CA GLN A 121 -13.35 3.02 8.09
C GLN A 121 -12.19 3.39 9.03
N LEU A 122 -10.99 2.88 8.78
CA LEU A 122 -9.79 3.26 9.55
C LEU A 122 -9.41 4.73 9.37
N ARG A 123 -9.62 5.30 8.18
CA ARG A 123 -9.33 6.72 7.91
C ARG A 123 -10.25 7.67 8.71
N LYS A 124 -11.44 7.21 9.12
CA LYS A 124 -12.42 7.99 9.89
C LYS A 124 -13.21 7.05 10.83
N PRO A 125 -12.98 7.02 12.15
CA PRO A 125 -12.41 8.08 13.01
C PRO A 125 -10.90 7.98 13.34
N GLY A 126 -10.18 6.99 12.80
CA GLY A 126 -8.85 6.60 13.31
C GLY A 126 -8.96 5.44 14.30
N ILE A 127 -7.87 5.18 15.04
CA ILE A 127 -7.82 4.15 16.09
C ILE A 127 -7.53 4.76 17.46
N GLN A 128 -8.10 4.15 18.50
CA GLN A 128 -7.81 4.49 19.89
C GLN A 128 -7.29 3.27 20.63
N PHE A 129 -6.25 3.43 21.43
CA PHE A 129 -5.71 2.33 22.23
C PHE A 129 -4.94 2.83 23.46
N ASP A 130 -4.97 2.02 24.52
CA ASP A 130 -4.11 2.21 25.68
C ASP A 130 -2.70 1.69 25.40
N HIS A 131 -1.71 2.47 25.81
CA HIS A 131 -0.32 2.04 25.83
C HIS A 131 0.43 2.69 26.99
N TYR A 132 0.75 1.87 28.00
CA TYR A 132 1.37 2.29 29.27
C TYR A 132 0.55 3.33 30.03
N GLY A 133 -0.78 3.14 30.08
CA GLY A 133 -1.68 4.02 30.84
C GLY A 133 -1.97 5.37 30.18
N ILE A 134 -1.56 5.55 28.92
CA ILE A 134 -1.87 6.72 28.11
C ILE A 134 -2.80 6.26 26.99
N MET A 135 -3.95 6.95 26.87
CA MET A 135 -4.88 6.73 25.78
C MET A 135 -4.45 7.50 24.54
N TYR A 136 -3.97 6.77 23.54
CA TYR A 136 -3.56 7.33 22.26
C TYR A 136 -4.73 7.36 21.27
N ASN A 137 -4.87 8.50 20.60
CA ASN A 137 -5.79 8.72 19.50
C ASN A 137 -4.96 8.91 18.23
N VAL A 138 -5.03 7.95 17.31
CA VAL A 138 -4.22 7.94 16.07
C VAL A 138 -5.13 8.10 14.87
N GLN A 139 -5.06 9.27 14.22
CA GLN A 139 -5.66 9.48 12.91
C GLN A 139 -4.81 8.79 11.84
N ILE A 140 -5.45 8.12 10.88
CA ILE A 140 -4.76 7.30 9.88
C ILE A 140 -4.96 7.89 8.49
N GLU A 141 -3.86 8.01 7.76
CA GLU A 141 -3.82 8.33 6.34
C GLU A 141 -3.21 7.15 5.56
N ILE A 142 -3.99 6.62 4.62
CA ILE A 142 -3.62 5.46 3.80
C ILE A 142 -3.47 5.92 2.35
N HIS A 143 -2.32 5.64 1.75
CA HIS A 143 -2.05 5.87 0.32
C HIS A 143 -2.05 4.53 -0.44
N ARG A 144 -2.98 4.34 -1.39
CA ARG A 144 -3.07 3.10 -2.20
C ARG A 144 -2.16 3.14 -3.42
N ASN A 145 -0.87 3.35 -3.19
CA ASN A 145 0.12 3.59 -4.24
C ASN A 145 1.05 2.41 -4.53
N MET A 146 1.05 1.34 -3.72
CA MET A 146 1.88 0.14 -3.95
C MET A 146 1.19 -0.87 -4.88
N LYS A 147 0.60 -0.38 -5.99
CA LYS A 147 -0.04 -1.19 -7.02
C LYS A 147 0.72 -0.99 -8.33
N ASP A 148 0.99 -2.07 -9.05
CA ASP A 148 1.63 -1.98 -10.36
C ASP A 148 0.68 -1.38 -11.42
N PHE A 149 1.18 -1.16 -12.64
CA PHE A 149 0.35 -0.59 -13.69
C PHE A 149 -0.71 -1.57 -14.20
N LYS A 150 -0.40 -2.88 -14.19
CA LYS A 150 -1.29 -3.93 -14.69
C LYS A 150 -2.54 -4.06 -13.81
N ILE A 151 -2.36 -4.11 -12.50
CA ILE A 151 -3.43 -4.07 -11.50
C ILE A 151 -4.30 -2.82 -11.71
N ARG A 152 -3.68 -1.66 -11.94
CA ARG A 152 -4.45 -0.42 -12.18
C ARG A 152 -5.25 -0.48 -13.48
N GLN A 153 -4.75 -1.11 -14.53
CA GLN A 153 -5.53 -1.34 -15.75
C GLN A 153 -6.71 -2.28 -15.49
N MET A 154 -6.54 -3.29 -14.64
CA MET A 154 -7.64 -4.18 -14.23
C MET A 154 -8.71 -3.41 -13.44
N GLU A 155 -8.31 -2.47 -12.58
CA GLU A 155 -9.24 -1.66 -11.77
C GLU A 155 -9.97 -0.57 -12.55
N TYR A 156 -9.26 0.16 -13.43
CA TYR A 156 -9.77 1.38 -14.06
C TYR A 156 -9.96 1.24 -15.58
N GLY A 157 -9.66 0.08 -16.14
CA GLY A 157 -9.64 -0.17 -17.57
C GLY A 157 -8.40 0.40 -18.27
N ASP A 158 -8.39 0.30 -19.59
CA ASP A 158 -7.29 0.83 -20.40
C ASP A 158 -7.24 2.36 -20.38
N ILE A 159 -6.03 2.90 -20.17
CA ILE A 159 -5.77 4.31 -20.44
C ILE A 159 -5.98 4.55 -21.95
N LYS A 160 -7.01 5.32 -22.29
CA LYS A 160 -7.31 5.70 -23.68
C LYS A 160 -6.12 6.45 -24.28
N LYS A 161 -5.47 5.84 -25.28
CA LYS A 161 -4.40 6.47 -26.07
C LYS A 161 -5.00 7.03 -27.36
N SER A 162 -4.73 8.29 -27.66
CA SER A 162 -5.17 8.92 -28.90
C SER A 162 -4.04 9.02 -29.93
N ARG A 163 -4.38 8.98 -31.22
CA ARG A 163 -3.42 9.19 -32.31
C ARG A 163 -2.85 10.61 -32.18
N ASN A 164 -1.53 10.71 -31.98
CA ASN A 164 -0.75 11.95 -31.76
C ASN A 164 -0.60 12.45 -30.30
N ASP A 165 -0.94 11.67 -29.28
CA ASP A 165 -0.68 12.04 -27.87
C ASP A 165 0.80 12.36 -27.60
N TYR A 166 1.72 11.64 -28.24
CA TYR A 166 3.17 11.82 -28.04
C TYR A 166 3.84 12.73 -29.07
N ASN A 167 3.39 12.71 -30.33
CA ASN A 167 4.10 13.36 -31.44
C ASN A 167 3.83 14.86 -31.56
N THR A 168 2.74 15.38 -31.00
CA THR A 168 2.37 16.79 -31.22
C THR A 168 2.79 17.74 -30.12
N ARG A 169 3.18 17.28 -28.91
CA ARG A 169 3.34 18.10 -27.68
C ARG A 169 2.19 19.11 -27.41
N LYS A 170 1.09 19.06 -28.18
CA LYS A 170 -0.06 19.96 -28.11
C LYS A 170 -1.17 19.43 -27.19
N GLY A 171 -0.97 18.27 -26.57
CA GLY A 171 -1.92 17.63 -25.65
C GLY A 171 -1.50 17.59 -24.18
N LEU A 172 -0.27 18.01 -23.83
CA LEU A 172 0.20 18.07 -22.43
C LEU A 172 -0.33 19.29 -21.65
N THR A 173 -1.16 20.12 -22.27
CA THR A 173 -1.81 21.27 -21.63
C THR A 173 -3.20 21.46 -22.24
N SER A 174 -4.26 21.15 -21.49
CA SER A 174 -5.18 22.23 -21.11
C SER A 174 -5.86 22.05 -19.75
N LYS A 175 -5.83 20.84 -19.16
CA LYS A 175 -6.22 20.53 -17.77
C LYS A 175 -5.81 19.09 -17.44
N PRO A 176 -5.24 18.81 -16.25
CA PRO A 176 -5.15 17.44 -15.76
C PRO A 176 -6.58 16.87 -15.70
N LEU A 177 -6.79 15.66 -16.22
CA LEU A 177 -7.99 14.90 -15.88
C LEU A 177 -7.93 14.66 -14.36
N SER A 178 -8.84 15.28 -13.60
CA SER A 178 -8.99 15.07 -12.16
C SER A 178 -9.61 13.68 -11.92
N ASP A 179 -9.59 13.03 -10.75
CA ASP A 179 -9.22 13.39 -9.38
C ASP A 179 -9.09 12.07 -8.58
N GLY A 180 -7.96 11.87 -7.91
CA GLY A 180 -7.76 10.80 -6.93
C GLY A 180 -6.83 9.70 -7.40
N GLU A 181 -5.63 9.61 -6.80
CA GLU A 181 -4.72 8.46 -6.78
C GLU A 181 -4.31 7.78 -8.13
N GLN A 182 -4.82 8.26 -9.27
CA GLN A 182 -4.62 7.69 -10.63
C GLN A 182 -3.24 7.97 -11.22
N HIS A 183 -2.40 8.77 -10.54
CA HIS A 183 -1.10 9.21 -11.04
C HIS A 183 0.06 8.86 -10.12
N PHE A 184 0.00 7.74 -9.42
CA PHE A 184 1.21 7.21 -8.81
C PHE A 184 2.06 6.55 -9.89
N ILE A 185 3.15 7.25 -10.23
CA ILE A 185 4.20 6.72 -11.08
C ILE A 185 4.79 5.47 -10.42
N THR A 186 4.59 4.31 -11.05
CA THR A 186 5.27 3.07 -10.68
C THR A 186 6.71 3.12 -11.21
N ILE A 187 7.58 3.82 -10.46
CA ILE A 187 8.97 4.11 -10.85
C ILE A 187 9.68 2.86 -11.38
N THR A 188 9.53 1.71 -10.71
CA THR A 188 10.12 0.43 -11.11
C THR A 188 9.71 0.02 -12.54
N HIS A 189 8.41 0.03 -12.84
CA HIS A 189 7.90 -0.39 -14.14
C HIS A 189 8.22 0.64 -15.23
N GLN A 190 8.32 1.92 -14.89
CA GLN A 190 8.81 2.93 -15.84
C GLN A 190 10.26 2.66 -16.25
N TYR A 191 11.15 2.36 -15.31
CA TYR A 191 12.54 2.00 -15.63
C TYR A 191 12.62 0.75 -16.50
N ILE A 192 11.86 -0.30 -16.18
CA ILE A 192 11.83 -1.55 -16.98
C ILE A 192 11.37 -1.25 -18.40
N ASN A 193 10.25 -0.53 -18.56
CA ASN A 193 9.69 -0.24 -19.87
C ASN A 193 10.59 0.67 -20.70
N LEU A 194 11.19 1.71 -20.09
CA LEU A 194 12.13 2.59 -20.76
C LEU A 194 13.38 1.83 -21.21
N THR A 195 13.94 0.99 -20.35
CA THR A 195 15.13 0.17 -20.68
C THR A 195 14.82 -0.77 -21.84
N ASN A 196 13.70 -1.47 -21.78
CA ASN A 196 13.25 -2.34 -22.88
C ASN A 196 13.03 -1.57 -24.18
N TRP A 197 12.52 -0.34 -24.11
CA TRP A 197 12.33 0.49 -25.29
C TRP A 197 13.66 0.94 -25.91
N ILE A 198 14.62 1.39 -25.08
CA ILE A 198 15.98 1.74 -25.52
C ILE A 198 16.65 0.54 -26.19
N LEU A 199 16.56 -0.65 -25.58
CA LEU A 199 17.15 -1.88 -26.12
C LEU A 199 16.52 -2.33 -27.46
N LYS A 200 15.29 -1.92 -27.78
CA LYS A 200 14.65 -2.21 -29.07
C LYS A 200 15.07 -1.25 -30.18
N ILE A 201 15.59 -0.09 -29.82
CA ILE A 201 16.03 0.94 -30.78
C ILE A 201 17.49 0.74 -31.17
N MET A 202 18.30 0.26 -30.24
CA MET A 202 19.69 -0.16 -30.49
C MET A 202 19.72 -1.41 -31.37
#